data_AF-A0A832D432-F1
#
_entry.id   AF-A0A832D432-F1
#
_cell.length_a   1.000
_cell.length_b   1.000
_cell.length_c   1.000
_cell.angle_alpha   90.00
_cell.angle_beta   90.00
_cell.angle_gamma   90.00
#
_symmetry.space_group_name_H-M   'P 1'
#
loop_
_entity.id
_entity.type
_entity.pdbx_description
1 polymer ?
#
loop_
_entity_poly.entity_id
_entity_poly.type
_entity_poly.pdbx_seq_one_letter_code
_entity_poly.pdbx_strand_id
1 'polypeptide(L)'
;MANNISRGHVKAVIAILPHGLSWSVELYFYLRKKFVHVSWERVLSGPGLVNIYHFLKFEKKMPDSLELDVQTESMDLPAKISAAALANSSPTAVLALELFCKYYAAEASNLALKTMALGGVYLAGGIAPKILPFLKKPSFIAEFTNVGRLSQLLEAIPVYVVVDELIGLVGAAAFVQRKLRKQKPF
;
A
#
# COMPACT_ATOMS: atom_id res chain seq x y z
N MET A 1 13.21 -59.60 12.32
CA MET A 1 14.01 -58.95 11.25
C MET A 1 13.50 -57.53 11.07
N ALA A 2 14.43 -56.58 11.00
CA ALA A 2 14.22 -55.14 11.16
C ALA A 2 13.77 -54.42 9.86
N ASN A 3 13.07 -53.29 9.97
CA ASN A 3 13.73 -52.00 9.72
C ASN A 3 12.91 -50.77 10.16
N ASN A 4 13.67 -49.84 10.71
CA ASN A 4 13.35 -48.53 11.26
C ASN A 4 13.47 -47.47 10.15
N ILE A 5 12.56 -46.51 10.03
CA ILE A 5 12.79 -45.26 9.27
C ILE A 5 12.33 -44.07 10.12
N SER A 6 13.21 -43.09 10.14
CA SER A 6 13.43 -42.06 11.12
C SER A 6 12.43 -40.90 11.13
N ARG A 7 12.42 -40.23 12.29
CA ARG A 7 11.98 -38.85 12.51
C ARG A 7 12.38 -37.92 11.37
N GLY A 8 11.38 -37.29 10.75
CA GLY A 8 11.51 -36.09 9.95
C GLY A 8 10.29 -35.20 10.21
N HIS A 9 10.37 -34.37 11.25
CA HIS A 9 9.36 -33.35 11.53
C HIS A 9 9.50 -32.21 10.51
N VAL A 10 8.69 -32.21 9.47
CA VAL A 10 8.21 -30.98 8.84
C VAL A 10 6.74 -31.18 8.50
N LYS A 11 5.86 -30.91 9.46
CA LYS A 11 4.44 -30.72 9.15
C LYS A 11 4.35 -29.44 8.32
N ALA A 12 4.13 -29.61 7.03
CA ALA A 12 3.64 -28.57 6.15
C ALA A 12 2.29 -28.09 6.69
N VAL A 13 2.33 -27.04 7.52
CA VAL A 13 1.16 -26.24 7.89
C VAL A 13 1.19 -24.99 7.03
N ILE A 14 0.91 -25.15 5.74
CA ILE A 14 0.70 -24.03 4.82
C ILE A 14 -0.48 -24.42 3.92
N ALA A 15 -1.69 -24.39 4.49
CA ALA A 15 -2.90 -24.63 3.71
C ALA A 15 -4.19 -24.06 4.36
N ILE A 16 -4.15 -22.93 5.09
CA ILE A 16 -5.39 -22.21 5.48
C ILE A 16 -5.15 -20.70 5.64
N LEU A 17 -4.54 -20.02 4.67
CA LEU A 17 -4.58 -18.55 4.65
C LEU A 17 -4.84 -18.09 3.21
N PRO A 18 -5.82 -17.19 2.96
CA PRO A 18 -5.99 -16.60 1.64
C PRO A 18 -4.65 -16.00 1.22
N HIS A 19 -4.24 -16.24 -0.03
CA HIS A 19 -2.88 -16.03 -0.56
C HIS A 19 -2.20 -14.69 -0.21
N GLY A 20 -2.94 -13.68 0.22
CA GLY A 20 -2.42 -12.38 0.64
C GLY A 20 -2.05 -12.21 2.13
N LEU A 21 -2.28 -13.15 3.04
CA LEU A 21 -1.87 -12.99 4.46
C LEU A 21 -0.38 -13.36 4.69
N SER A 22 0.17 -14.33 3.93
CA SER A 22 1.57 -14.72 4.09
C SER A 22 2.53 -13.62 3.62
N TRP A 23 2.17 -12.91 2.56
CA TRP A 23 3.00 -11.87 1.97
C TRP A 23 3.20 -10.68 2.90
N SER A 24 2.18 -10.27 3.67
CA SER A 24 2.29 -9.18 4.64
C SER A 24 3.30 -9.48 5.74
N VAL A 25 3.24 -10.70 6.29
CA VAL A 25 4.15 -11.13 7.36
C VAL A 25 5.58 -11.27 6.83
N GLU A 26 5.74 -11.88 5.66
CA GLU A 26 7.04 -12.05 5.02
C GLU A 26 7.66 -10.71 4.61
N LEU A 27 6.86 -9.77 4.09
CA LEU A 27 7.30 -8.41 3.79
C LEU A 27 7.73 -7.70 5.08
N TYR A 28 6.95 -7.80 6.16
CA TYR A 28 7.34 -7.20 7.44
C TYR A 28 8.71 -7.72 7.90
N PHE A 29 8.94 -9.03 7.90
CA PHE A 29 10.24 -9.60 8.29
C PHE A 29 11.36 -9.17 7.34
N TYR A 30 11.09 -9.10 6.03
CA TYR A 30 12.05 -8.57 5.06
C TYR A 30 12.44 -7.12 5.40
N LEU A 31 11.48 -6.25 5.73
CA LEU A 31 11.74 -4.86 6.11
C LEU A 31 12.43 -4.75 7.47
N ARG A 32 12.15 -5.64 8.42
CA ARG A 32 12.84 -5.68 9.73
C ARG A 32 14.32 -6.00 9.63
N LYS A 33 14.76 -6.70 8.57
CA LYS A 33 16.21 -6.87 8.27
C LYS A 33 16.90 -5.54 7.94
N LYS A 34 16.15 -4.54 7.44
CA LYS A 34 16.68 -3.23 6.99
C LYS A 34 16.41 -2.10 7.97
N PHE A 35 15.29 -2.13 8.69
CA PHE A 35 14.83 -1.04 9.54
C PHE A 35 14.60 -1.49 10.98
N VAL A 36 15.06 -0.67 11.93
CA VAL A 36 14.80 -0.85 13.37
C VAL A 36 13.32 -0.71 13.72
N HIS A 37 12.55 0.07 12.95
CA HIS A 37 11.11 0.18 13.05
C HIS A 37 10.49 0.22 11.66
N VAL A 38 9.45 -0.60 11.43
CA VAL A 38 8.74 -0.68 10.15
C VAL A 38 7.42 0.06 10.30
N SER A 39 7.42 1.35 9.96
CA SER A 39 6.22 2.17 9.90
C SER A 39 5.46 1.93 8.59
N TRP A 40 4.19 2.37 8.54
CA TRP A 40 3.43 2.40 7.30
C TRP A 40 4.12 3.16 6.18
N GLU A 41 4.88 4.20 6.48
CA GLU A 41 5.64 4.97 5.47
C GLU A 41 6.72 4.12 4.78
N ARG A 42 7.22 3.05 5.41
CA ARG A 42 8.13 2.09 4.77
C ARG A 42 7.45 1.22 3.72
N VAL A 43 6.13 1.30 3.60
CA VAL A 43 5.28 0.55 2.66
C VAL A 43 4.49 1.51 1.75
N LEU A 44 3.86 2.54 2.33
CA LEU A 44 2.93 3.48 1.70
C LEU A 44 3.60 4.81 1.34
N SER A 45 4.71 4.73 0.62
CA SER A 45 5.42 5.89 0.05
C SER A 45 6.07 5.50 -1.28
N GLY A 46 6.65 6.46 -2.00
CA GLY A 46 7.48 6.15 -3.19
C GLY A 46 8.58 5.13 -2.86
N PRO A 47 9.45 5.39 -1.87
CA PRO A 47 10.42 4.40 -1.39
C PRO A 47 9.77 3.11 -0.83
N GLY A 48 8.57 3.21 -0.28
CA GLY A 48 7.80 2.04 0.16
C GLY A 48 7.38 1.12 -0.98
N LEU A 49 6.99 1.67 -2.14
CA LEU A 49 6.73 0.88 -3.34
C LEU A 49 7.99 0.16 -3.83
N VAL A 50 9.15 0.83 -3.76
CA VAL A 50 10.45 0.21 -4.07
C VAL A 50 10.74 -0.93 -3.11
N ASN A 51 10.48 -0.76 -1.80
CA ASN A 51 10.64 -1.81 -0.81
C ASN A 51 9.80 -3.06 -1.12
N ILE A 52 8.53 -2.88 -1.48
CA ILE A 52 7.65 -3.99 -1.88
C ILE A 52 8.21 -4.68 -3.13
N TYR A 53 8.53 -3.90 -4.16
CA TYR A 53 9.05 -4.43 -5.42
C TYR A 53 10.38 -5.19 -5.24
N HIS A 54 11.32 -4.67 -4.42
CA HIS A 54 12.57 -5.36 -4.08
C HIS A 54 12.35 -6.65 -3.29
N PHE A 55 11.37 -6.68 -2.39
CA PHE A 55 10.96 -7.91 -1.72
C PHE A 55 10.49 -8.96 -2.74
N LEU A 56 9.66 -8.57 -3.72
CA LEU A 56 9.20 -9.48 -4.76
C LEU A 56 10.32 -9.97 -5.68
N LYS A 57 11.17 -9.05 -6.13
CA LYS A 57 12.24 -9.36 -7.07
C LYS A 57 13.33 -10.20 -6.43
N PHE A 58 13.83 -9.80 -5.26
CA PHE A 58 15.04 -10.39 -4.69
C PHE A 58 14.75 -11.49 -3.66
N GLU A 59 13.74 -11.32 -2.79
CA GLU A 59 13.39 -12.35 -1.79
C GLU A 59 12.47 -13.41 -2.40
N LYS A 60 11.47 -13.02 -3.20
CA LYS A 60 10.53 -13.96 -3.84
C LYS A 60 10.96 -14.45 -5.21
N LYS A 61 12.02 -13.89 -5.79
CA LYS A 61 12.57 -14.27 -7.10
C LYS A 61 11.51 -14.25 -8.21
N MET A 62 10.60 -13.27 -8.15
CA MET A 62 9.55 -13.13 -9.16
C MET A 62 10.15 -12.76 -10.53
N PRO A 63 9.56 -13.25 -11.63
CA PRO A 63 10.01 -12.91 -12.97
C PRO A 63 9.78 -11.42 -13.21
N ASP A 64 10.80 -10.78 -13.76
CA ASP A 64 10.77 -9.35 -13.96
C ASP A 64 11.48 -8.98 -15.25
N SER A 65 10.82 -8.12 -16.00
CA SER A 65 11.26 -7.53 -17.25
C SER A 65 11.80 -6.11 -17.05
N LEU A 66 11.69 -5.55 -15.84
CA LEU A 66 12.27 -4.25 -15.55
C LEU A 66 13.80 -4.39 -15.42
N GLU A 67 14.52 -3.75 -16.34
CA GLU A 67 15.96 -3.53 -16.20
C GLU A 67 16.18 -2.56 -15.03
N LEU A 68 16.70 -3.08 -13.93
CA LEU A 68 17.22 -2.26 -12.86
C LEU A 68 18.69 -2.02 -13.16
N ASP A 69 19.03 -0.79 -13.52
CA ASP A 69 20.41 -0.39 -13.50
C ASP A 69 20.87 -0.36 -12.03
N VAL A 70 21.82 -1.24 -11.70
CA VAL A 70 22.30 -1.52 -10.34
C VAL A 70 22.89 -0.27 -9.67
N GLN A 71 23.19 0.77 -10.46
CA GLN A 71 23.72 2.04 -9.95
C GLN A 71 22.67 3.12 -9.70
N THR A 72 21.41 2.93 -10.11
CA THR A 72 20.35 3.93 -9.92
C THR A 72 19.23 3.42 -9.02
N GLU A 73 19.46 3.45 -7.71
CA GLU A 73 18.44 3.88 -6.75
C GLU A 73 18.10 5.37 -6.97
N SER A 74 17.76 5.71 -8.22
CA SER A 74 17.37 7.04 -8.64
C SER A 74 16.06 7.42 -7.96
N MET A 75 15.87 8.72 -7.71
CA MET A 75 14.59 9.27 -7.23
C MET A 75 13.40 8.87 -8.11
N ASP A 76 13.66 8.42 -9.34
CA ASP A 76 12.66 8.04 -10.34
C ASP A 76 12.21 6.58 -10.25
N LEU A 77 12.90 5.73 -9.49
CA LEU A 77 12.57 4.30 -9.43
C LEU A 77 11.11 4.02 -9.01
N PRO A 78 10.52 4.71 -8.01
CA PRO A 78 9.09 4.56 -7.71
C PRO A 78 8.18 4.86 -8.91
N ALA A 79 8.52 5.88 -9.71
CA ALA A 79 7.77 6.27 -10.90
C ALA A 79 7.93 5.26 -12.04
N LYS A 80 9.13 4.68 -12.21
CA LYS A 80 9.36 3.59 -13.18
C LYS A 80 8.54 2.35 -12.84
N ILE A 81 8.51 1.96 -11.56
CA ILE A 81 7.72 0.81 -11.09
C ILE A 81 6.23 1.06 -11.35
N SER A 82 5.69 2.21 -10.95
CA SER A 82 4.27 2.50 -11.16
C SER A 82 3.91 2.60 -12.65
N ALA A 83 4.77 3.22 -13.47
CA ALA A 83 4.58 3.28 -14.92
C ALA A 83 4.56 1.89 -15.57
N ALA A 84 5.48 1.01 -15.19
CA ALA A 84 5.51 -0.36 -15.72
C ALA A 84 4.32 -1.21 -15.26
N ALA A 85 3.86 -1.01 -14.02
CA ALA A 85 2.64 -1.62 -13.54
C ALA A 85 1.40 -1.15 -14.33
N LEU A 86 1.30 0.15 -14.61
CA LEU A 86 0.22 0.73 -15.41
C LEU A 86 0.25 0.28 -16.88
N ALA A 87 1.44 0.13 -17.45
CA ALA A 87 1.63 -0.41 -18.79
C ALA A 87 1.51 -1.94 -18.87
N ASN A 88 1.32 -2.61 -17.72
CA ASN A 88 1.31 -4.07 -17.61
C ASN A 88 2.57 -4.74 -18.22
N SER A 89 3.71 -4.05 -18.16
CA SER A 89 4.95 -4.45 -18.83
C SER A 89 5.91 -5.22 -17.93
N SER A 90 5.67 -5.24 -16.61
CA SER A 90 6.39 -6.06 -15.63
C SER A 90 5.42 -6.74 -14.66
N PRO A 91 5.35 -8.08 -14.63
CA PRO A 91 4.51 -8.81 -13.67
C PRO A 91 4.86 -8.49 -12.21
N THR A 92 6.15 -8.32 -11.91
CA THR A 92 6.61 -7.95 -10.57
C THR A 92 6.18 -6.54 -10.19
N ALA A 93 6.24 -5.58 -11.12
CA ALA A 93 5.78 -4.22 -10.87
C ALA A 93 4.25 -4.16 -10.66
N VAL A 94 3.49 -4.90 -11.48
CA VAL A 94 2.02 -5.01 -11.33
C VAL A 94 1.70 -5.55 -9.94
N LEU A 95 2.30 -6.66 -9.53
CA LEU A 95 2.04 -7.26 -8.23
C LEU A 95 2.49 -6.35 -7.07
N ALA A 96 3.61 -5.65 -7.21
CA ALA A 96 4.05 -4.69 -6.21
C ALA A 96 3.02 -3.57 -6.02
N LEU A 97 2.45 -3.04 -7.11
CA LEU A 97 1.45 -1.99 -7.05
C LEU A 97 0.09 -2.50 -6.54
N GLU A 98 -0.28 -3.76 -6.81
CA GLU A 98 -1.48 -4.39 -6.23
C GLU A 98 -1.35 -4.56 -4.72
N LEU A 99 -0.19 -5.03 -4.24
CA LEU A 99 0.10 -5.11 -2.81
C LEU A 99 0.12 -3.73 -2.16
N PHE A 100 0.73 -2.74 -2.81
CA PHE A 100 0.70 -1.36 -2.34
C PHE A 100 -0.73 -0.87 -2.15
N CYS A 101 -1.62 -1.06 -3.14
CA CYS A 101 -3.02 -0.65 -3.04
C CYS A 101 -3.79 -1.42 -1.96
N LYS A 102 -3.51 -2.72 -1.81
CA LYS A 102 -4.06 -3.55 -0.73
C LYS A 102 -3.68 -2.98 0.64
N TYR A 103 -2.40 -2.72 0.86
CA TYR A 103 -1.89 -2.15 2.10
C TYR A 103 -2.40 -0.74 2.35
N TYR A 104 -2.60 0.04 1.29
CA TYR A 104 -3.18 1.37 1.38
C TYR A 104 -4.64 1.30 1.83
N ALA A 105 -5.44 0.39 1.27
CA ALA A 105 -6.81 0.15 1.68
C ALA A 105 -6.89 -0.28 3.16
N ALA A 106 -6.01 -1.18 3.60
CA ALA A 106 -5.94 -1.63 4.99
C ALA A 106 -5.60 -0.50 5.98
N GLU A 107 -4.69 0.42 5.63
CA GLU A 107 -4.40 1.54 6.54
C GLU A 107 -5.47 2.63 6.49
N ALA A 108 -6.07 2.87 5.32
CA ALA A 108 -7.23 3.77 5.20
C ALA A 108 -8.43 3.26 6.03
N SER A 109 -8.69 1.95 6.05
CA SER A 109 -9.77 1.37 6.85
C SER A 109 -9.49 1.48 8.34
N ASN A 110 -8.25 1.20 8.78
CA ASN A 110 -7.83 1.43 10.16
C ASN A 110 -8.02 2.90 10.57
N LEU A 111 -7.64 3.85 9.72
CA LEU A 111 -7.83 5.28 10.01
C LEU A 111 -9.31 5.65 10.10
N ALA A 112 -10.13 5.15 9.18
CA ALA A 112 -11.58 5.38 9.16
C ALA A 112 -12.24 4.91 10.46
N LEU A 113 -11.89 3.71 10.93
CA LEU A 113 -12.40 3.15 12.17
C LEU A 113 -11.91 3.90 13.41
N LYS A 114 -10.61 4.24 13.47
CA LYS A 114 -10.01 4.97 14.61
C LYS A 114 -10.63 6.37 14.80
N THR A 115 -11.05 7.00 13.70
CA THR A 115 -11.53 8.39 13.70
C THR A 115 -13.04 8.52 13.52
N MET A 116 -13.75 7.40 13.29
CA MET A 116 -15.15 7.41 12.89
C MET A 116 -15.40 8.39 11.72
N ALA A 117 -14.64 8.20 10.63
CA ALA A 117 -14.63 9.08 9.46
C ALA A 117 -15.92 8.98 8.61
N LEU A 118 -17.08 9.21 9.21
CA LEU A 118 -18.40 9.10 8.56
C LEU A 118 -18.57 10.07 7.37
N GLY A 119 -17.84 11.19 7.38
CA GLY A 119 -17.79 12.15 6.26
C GLY A 119 -16.91 11.71 5.08
N GLY A 120 -16.23 10.58 5.19
CA GLY A 120 -15.37 10.01 4.16
C GLY A 120 -13.87 10.06 4.46
N VAL A 121 -13.14 9.25 3.71
CA VAL A 121 -11.67 9.18 3.72
C VAL A 121 -11.13 9.78 2.43
N TYR A 122 -10.15 10.67 2.54
CA TYR A 122 -9.52 11.33 1.39
C TYR A 122 -8.09 10.84 1.22
N LEU A 123 -7.83 10.12 0.14
CA LEU A 123 -6.51 9.67 -0.28
C LEU A 123 -5.82 10.82 -1.02
N ALA A 124 -4.86 11.46 -0.34
CA ALA A 124 -4.10 12.58 -0.86
C ALA A 124 -2.59 12.23 -0.93
N GLY A 125 -1.84 13.08 -1.63
CA GLY A 125 -0.39 12.93 -1.79
C GLY A 125 0.00 12.51 -3.20
N GLY A 126 1.28 12.64 -3.53
CA GLY A 126 1.74 12.60 -4.93
C GLY A 126 1.59 11.26 -5.65
N ILE A 127 1.51 10.14 -4.93
CA ILE A 127 1.38 8.81 -5.57
C ILE A 127 -0.07 8.46 -5.92
N ALA A 128 -1.03 8.81 -5.06
CA ALA A 128 -2.44 8.42 -5.19
C ALA A 128 -3.06 8.78 -6.56
N PRO A 129 -2.94 10.02 -7.08
CA PRO A 129 -3.50 10.35 -8.40
C PRO A 129 -2.78 9.63 -9.55
N LYS A 130 -1.48 9.35 -9.41
CA LYS A 130 -0.68 8.67 -10.44
C LYS A 130 -1.04 7.20 -10.59
N ILE A 131 -1.59 6.57 -9.55
CA ILE A 131 -1.96 5.14 -9.54
C ILE A 131 -3.49 4.94 -9.54
N LEU A 132 -4.25 5.98 -9.90
CA LEU A 132 -5.71 5.97 -9.88
C LEU A 132 -6.36 4.75 -10.58
N PRO A 133 -5.85 4.23 -11.71
CA PRO A 133 -6.40 3.01 -12.31
C PRO A 133 -6.36 1.79 -11.39
N PHE A 134 -5.34 1.66 -10.53
CA PHE A 134 -5.26 0.58 -9.54
C PHE A 134 -6.16 0.83 -8.33
N LEU A 135 -6.27 2.08 -7.86
CA LEU A 135 -7.17 2.45 -6.75
C LEU A 135 -8.65 2.28 -7.11
N LYS A 136 -9.00 2.40 -8.40
CA LYS A 136 -10.36 2.17 -8.92
C LYS A 136 -10.72 0.69 -9.07
N LYS A 137 -9.78 -0.24 -8.91
CA LYS A 137 -10.07 -1.68 -8.99
C LYS A 137 -11.02 -2.07 -7.83
N PRO A 138 -11.99 -2.98 -8.04
CA PRO A 138 -12.88 -3.46 -6.97
C PRO A 138 -12.13 -4.05 -5.77
N SER A 139 -10.92 -4.57 -5.98
CA SER A 139 -10.06 -5.10 -4.93
C SER A 139 -9.69 -4.08 -3.86
N PHE A 140 -9.63 -2.78 -4.18
CA PHE A 140 -9.33 -1.75 -3.19
C PHE A 140 -10.45 -1.64 -2.15
N ILE A 141 -11.70 -1.51 -2.60
CA ILE A 141 -12.86 -1.44 -1.68
C ILE A 141 -13.07 -2.76 -0.96
N ALA A 142 -12.88 -3.89 -1.65
CA ALA A 142 -12.96 -5.21 -1.02
C ALA A 142 -11.97 -5.36 0.14
N GLU A 143 -10.74 -4.84 0.00
CA GLU A 143 -9.77 -4.86 1.11
C GLU A 143 -10.08 -3.80 2.17
N PHE A 144 -10.53 -2.60 1.76
CA PHE A 144 -10.92 -1.54 2.70
C PHE A 144 -12.01 -2.01 3.66
N THR A 145 -13.02 -2.74 3.18
CA THR A 145 -14.10 -3.26 4.02
C THR A 145 -13.75 -4.59 4.71
N ASN A 146 -12.58 -5.17 4.49
CA ASN A 146 -12.16 -6.46 5.06
C ASN A 146 -11.68 -6.35 6.53
N VAL A 147 -12.57 -5.90 7.42
CA VAL A 147 -12.30 -5.65 8.85
C VAL A 147 -13.20 -6.47 9.79
N GLY A 148 -13.82 -7.53 9.27
CA GLY A 148 -14.69 -8.43 10.03
C GLY A 148 -15.99 -7.77 10.47
N ARG A 149 -16.23 -7.70 11.79
CA ARG A 149 -17.53 -7.28 12.34
C ARG A 149 -17.93 -5.85 11.98
N LEU A 150 -16.96 -5.02 11.63
CA LEU A 150 -17.16 -3.60 11.32
C LEU A 150 -17.24 -3.32 9.80
N SER A 151 -17.28 -4.36 8.95
CA SER A 151 -17.36 -4.20 7.49
C SER A 151 -18.54 -3.34 7.05
N GLN A 152 -19.73 -3.56 7.63
CA GLN A 152 -20.93 -2.77 7.32
C GLN A 152 -20.77 -1.27 7.61
N LEU A 153 -20.00 -0.91 8.65
CA LEU A 153 -19.71 0.49 8.94
C LEU A 153 -18.83 1.11 7.85
N LEU A 154 -17.83 0.37 7.37
CA LEU A 154 -16.93 0.84 6.33
C LEU A 154 -17.58 0.89 4.94
N GLU A 155 -18.54 0.01 4.65
CA GLU A 155 -19.32 0.06 3.41
C GLU A 155 -20.08 1.39 3.23
N ALA A 156 -20.46 2.04 4.34
CA ALA A 156 -21.13 3.34 4.33
C ALA A 156 -20.17 4.53 4.23
N ILE A 157 -18.86 4.34 4.40
CA ILE A 157 -17.86 5.41 4.40
C ILE A 157 -17.30 5.61 2.98
N PRO A 158 -17.51 6.78 2.35
CA PRO A 158 -16.98 7.02 1.02
C PRO A 158 -15.46 7.22 1.05
N VAL A 159 -14.77 6.72 0.03
CA VAL A 159 -13.33 6.94 -0.19
C VAL A 159 -13.13 7.79 -1.43
N TYR A 160 -12.43 8.91 -1.27
CA TYR A 160 -12.14 9.87 -2.34
C TYR A 160 -10.65 9.89 -2.66
N VAL A 161 -10.29 9.99 -3.93
CA VAL A 161 -8.90 10.27 -4.35
C VAL A 161 -8.81 11.73 -4.73
N VAL A 162 -7.89 12.46 -4.09
CA VAL A 162 -7.63 13.87 -4.40
C VAL A 162 -6.71 13.93 -5.62
N VAL A 163 -7.24 14.47 -6.73
CA VAL A 163 -6.52 14.56 -8.02
C VAL A 163 -5.94 15.95 -8.30
N ASP A 164 -6.33 16.96 -7.52
CA ASP A 164 -5.82 18.32 -7.67
C ASP A 164 -4.40 18.43 -7.08
N GLU A 165 -3.41 18.65 -7.94
CA GLU A 165 -2.01 18.82 -7.55
C GLU A 165 -1.78 20.06 -6.69
N LEU A 166 -2.67 21.06 -6.79
CA LEU A 166 -2.59 22.33 -6.05
C LEU A 166 -3.40 22.30 -4.74
N ILE A 167 -3.98 21.16 -4.35
CA ILE A 167 -4.85 21.07 -3.17
C ILE A 167 -4.19 21.61 -1.88
N GLY A 168 -2.87 21.44 -1.75
CA GLY A 168 -2.11 21.98 -0.62
C GLY A 168 -2.12 23.51 -0.59
N LEU A 169 -1.95 24.15 -1.75
CA LEU A 169 -2.01 25.61 -1.89
C LEU A 169 -3.43 26.12 -1.69
N VAL A 170 -4.44 25.42 -2.24
CA VAL A 170 -5.86 25.74 -2.03
C VAL A 170 -6.22 25.69 -0.55
N GLY A 171 -5.77 24.65 0.16
CA GLY A 171 -5.97 24.51 1.60
C GLY A 171 -5.29 25.63 2.40
N ALA A 172 -4.07 26.01 2.04
CA ALA A 172 -3.36 27.11 2.66
C ALA A 172 -4.08 28.46 2.46
N ALA A 173 -4.53 28.75 1.23
CA ALA A 173 -5.30 29.94 0.91
C ALA A 173 -6.63 29.99 1.69
N ALA A 174 -7.37 28.89 1.74
CA ALA A 174 -8.62 28.78 2.49
C ALA A 174 -8.41 28.99 4.00
N PHE A 175 -7.30 28.47 4.56
CA PHE A 175 -6.95 28.68 5.96
C PHE A 175 -6.70 30.16 6.28
N VAL A 176 -5.89 30.84 5.46
CA VAL A 176 -5.61 32.28 5.63
C VAL A 176 -6.89 33.10 5.48
N GLN A 177 -7.72 32.82 4.48
CA GLN A 177 -8.99 33.53 4.27
C GLN A 177 -9.93 33.39 5.48
N ARG A 178 -10.02 32.19 6.09
CA ARG A 178 -10.81 31.97 7.31
C ARG A 178 -10.25 32.75 8.51
N LYS A 179 -8.93 32.80 8.68
CA LYS A 179 -8.26 33.59 9.73
C LYS A 179 -8.57 35.09 9.57
N LEU A 180 -8.47 35.63 8.37
CA LEU A 180 -8.75 37.05 8.09
C LEU A 180 -10.23 37.40 8.32
N ARG A 181 -11.18 36.52 7.94
CA ARG A 181 -12.62 36.74 8.23
C ARG A 181 -12.94 36.78 9.72
N LYS A 182 -12.23 35.99 10.54
CA LYS A 182 -12.41 35.97 12.00
C LYS A 182 -11.75 37.17 12.71
N GLN A 183 -10.85 37.88 12.04
CA GLN A 183 -10.09 39.00 12.62
C GLN A 183 -10.68 40.37 12.34
N LYS A 184 -11.71 40.52 11.50
CA LYS A 184 -12.41 41.81 11.38
C LYS A 184 -13.17 42.10 12.69
N PRO A 185 -12.75 43.08 13.52
CA PRO A 185 -13.66 43.67 14.47
C PRO A 185 -14.70 44.47 13.66
N PHE A 186 -15.88 44.66 14.25
CA PHE A 186 -16.97 45.47 13.67
C PHE A 186 -16.48 46.82 13.14
#